data_AF-A0AAV4GE02-F1
#
_entry.id   AF-A0AAV4GE02-F1
#
_cell.length_a   1.000
_cell.length_b   1.000
_cell.length_c   1.000
_cell.angle_alpha   90.00
_cell.angle_beta   90.00
_cell.angle_gamma   90.00
#
_symmetry.space_group_name_H-M   'P 1'
#
loop_
_entity.id
_entity.type
_entity.pdbx_description
1 polymer ?
#
loop_
_entity_poly.entity_id
_entity_poly.type
_entity_poly.pdbx_seq_one_letter_code
_entity_poly.pdbx_strand_id
1 'polypeptide(L)'
;MVANTLGIKERTLINWIIKKNEESKESVPVVARSGLSEPVGEEDRNSLIHWLNTIPTVPSHCCRKQKSYEGVKFLFPGKSMRELHRDYLESCRDSQTRRRAVGWKLINEAFHAQKLSVFIPRKDQCDVCISAKLEHITNEMHERHTERKPAAQQEKEKDKTESDTQTSVWTMNL
;
A
#
# COMPACT_ATOMS: atom_id res chain seq x y z
N MET A 1 19.44 -31.89 26.99
CA MET A 1 18.44 -32.67 26.22
C MET A 1 17.05 -32.67 26.92
N VAL A 2 16.58 -31.52 27.44
CA VAL A 2 15.31 -31.40 28.21
C VAL A 2 14.36 -30.35 27.62
N ALA A 3 14.87 -29.33 26.91
CA ALA A 3 14.06 -28.27 26.32
C ALA A 3 13.16 -28.74 25.16
N ASN A 4 13.66 -29.66 24.33
CA ASN A 4 12.92 -30.20 23.19
C ASN A 4 11.74 -31.09 23.62
N THR A 5 11.85 -31.78 24.75
CA THR A 5 10.83 -32.71 25.27
C THR A 5 9.60 -31.98 25.80
N LEU A 6 9.75 -30.70 26.18
CA LEU A 6 8.67 -29.86 26.70
C LEU A 6 8.15 -28.84 25.66
N GLY A 7 8.68 -28.86 24.43
CA GLY A 7 8.31 -27.89 23.38
C GLY A 7 8.69 -26.44 23.70
N ILE A 8 9.56 -26.20 24.69
CA ILE A 8 9.95 -24.87 25.12
C ILE A 8 11.19 -24.46 24.32
N LYS A 9 11.08 -23.32 23.62
CA LYS A 9 12.21 -22.75 22.88
C LYS A 9 13.34 -22.38 23.85
N GLU A 10 14.57 -22.73 23.49
CA GLU A 10 15.77 -22.50 24.32
C GLU A 10 15.94 -21.02 24.72
N ARG A 11 15.60 -20.08 23.82
CA ARG A 11 15.58 -18.64 24.13
C ARG A 11 14.65 -18.27 25.28
N THR A 12 13.54 -18.98 25.46
CA THR A 12 12.59 -18.72 26.56
C THR A 12 13.21 -19.12 27.90
N LEU A 13 13.90 -20.27 27.95
CA LEU A 13 14.63 -20.72 29.14
C LEU A 13 15.76 -19.76 29.52
N ILE A 14 16.56 -19.33 28.53
CA ILE A 14 17.63 -18.36 28.74
C ILE A 14 17.07 -17.05 29.32
N ASN A 15 15.97 -16.55 28.77
CA ASN A 15 15.33 -15.32 29.27
C ASN A 15 14.80 -15.46 30.70
N TRP A 16 14.25 -16.63 31.07
CA TRP A 16 13.78 -16.88 32.43
C TRP A 16 14.92 -17.00 33.44
N ILE A 17 16.02 -17.66 33.07
CA ILE A 17 17.21 -17.77 33.94
C ILE A 17 17.82 -16.39 34.18
N ILE A 18 17.93 -15.57 33.14
CA ILE A 18 18.41 -14.18 33.25
C ILE A 18 17.51 -13.39 34.20
N LYS A 19 16.19 -13.47 34.03
CA LYS A 19 15.23 -12.77 34.89
C LYS A 19 15.33 -13.20 36.36
N LYS A 20 15.49 -14.51 36.62
CA LYS A 20 15.62 -15.06 37.98
C LYS A 20 16.93 -14.61 38.67
N ASN A 21 18.01 -14.45 37.90
CA ASN A 21 19.28 -13.93 38.40
C ASN A 21 19.27 -12.40 38.62
N GLU A 22 18.39 -11.66 37.93
CA GLU A 22 18.16 -10.23 38.16
C GLU A 22 17.30 -10.00 39.42
N GLU A 23 16.33 -10.87 39.72
CA GLU A 23 15.46 -10.77 40.91
C GLU A 23 16.18 -11.07 42.24
N SER A 24 17.36 -11.69 42.21
CA SER A 24 18.17 -12.06 43.40
C SER A 24 19.24 -11.02 43.77
N LYS A 25 19.34 -9.90 43.05
CA LYS A 25 20.18 -8.75 43.40
C LYS A 25 19.29 -7.58 43.82
N GLU A 26 19.43 -7.15 45.06
CA GLU A 26 18.68 -6.05 45.67
C GLU A 26 18.76 -4.74 44.86
N SER A 27 17.59 -4.11 44.72
CA SER A 27 17.26 -2.74 44.28
C SER A 27 18.31 -1.97 43.49
N VAL A 28 18.38 -2.21 42.19
CA VAL A 28 18.75 -1.19 41.19
C VAL A 28 17.42 -0.71 40.58
N PRO A 29 17.23 0.59 40.24
CA PRO A 29 16.01 1.03 39.59
C PRO A 29 15.86 0.20 38.32
N VAL A 30 14.80 -0.59 38.28
CA VAL A 30 14.42 -1.32 37.07
C VAL A 30 14.12 -0.25 36.04
N VAL A 31 15.10 0.04 35.18
CA VAL A 31 14.80 0.63 33.87
C VAL A 31 13.89 -0.41 33.22
N ALA A 32 12.59 -0.19 33.35
CA ALA A 32 11.57 -1.03 32.74
C ALA A 32 12.01 -1.24 31.30
N ARG A 33 12.20 -2.51 30.91
CA ARG A 33 12.55 -2.84 29.52
C ARG A 33 11.57 -2.07 28.64
N SER A 34 12.12 -1.12 27.90
CA SER A 34 11.44 -0.14 27.05
C SER A 34 10.74 -0.86 25.89
N GLY A 35 9.66 -1.58 26.20
CA GLY A 35 8.94 -2.44 25.27
C GLY A 35 7.45 -2.09 25.15
N LEU A 36 6.88 -1.37 26.12
CA LEU A 36 5.61 -0.69 25.92
C LEU A 36 5.93 0.72 25.45
N SER A 37 5.97 0.89 24.12
CA SER A 37 5.83 2.21 23.51
C SER A 37 4.60 2.86 24.13
N GLU A 38 4.75 3.99 24.82
CA GLU A 38 3.63 4.75 25.35
C GLU A 38 2.55 4.88 24.27
N PRO A 39 1.27 4.69 24.60
CA PRO A 39 0.20 4.81 23.62
C PRO A 39 0.34 6.15 22.91
N VAL A 40 0.29 6.13 21.58
CA VAL A 40 0.42 7.35 20.78
C VAL A 40 -0.71 8.29 21.18
N GLY A 41 -0.34 9.49 21.63
CA GLY A 41 -1.29 10.50 22.08
C GLY A 41 -2.19 10.96 20.95
N GLU A 42 -3.34 11.54 21.29
CA GLU A 42 -4.30 12.06 20.32
C GLU A 42 -3.72 13.26 19.53
N GLU A 43 -2.86 14.05 20.17
CA GLU A 43 -2.11 15.15 19.55
C GLU A 43 -1.22 14.69 18.39
N ASP A 44 -0.54 13.56 18.53
CA ASP A 44 0.31 12.99 17.48
C ASP A 44 -0.54 12.50 16.28
N ARG A 45 -1.73 11.95 16.56
CA ARG A 45 -2.69 11.52 15.53
C ARG A 45 -3.26 12.72 14.76
N ASN A 46 -3.65 13.77 15.46
CA ASN A 46 -4.17 14.99 14.85
C ASN A 46 -3.09 15.68 14.00
N SER A 47 -1.85 15.68 14.48
CA SER A 47 -0.69 16.17 13.75
C SER A 47 -0.46 15.40 12.45
N LEU A 48 -0.54 14.08 12.50
CA LEU A 48 -0.43 13.22 11.32
C LEU A 48 -1.55 13.50 10.31
N ILE A 49 -2.79 13.64 10.77
CA ILE A 49 -3.93 13.97 9.89
C ILE A 49 -3.74 15.34 9.24
N HIS A 50 -3.28 16.33 9.99
CA HIS A 50 -3.00 17.66 9.45
C HIS A 50 -1.91 17.59 8.37
N TRP A 51 -0.81 16.90 8.66
CA TRP A 51 0.27 16.69 7.69
C TRP A 51 -0.20 15.99 6.42
N LEU A 52 -1.02 14.94 6.54
CA LEU A 52 -1.59 14.22 5.38
C LEU A 52 -2.46 15.12 4.48
N ASN A 53 -3.13 16.13 5.04
CA ASN A 53 -3.95 17.08 4.27
C ASN A 53 -3.11 18.16 3.55
N THR A 54 -1.88 18.40 3.99
CA THR A 54 -0.95 19.34 3.33
C THR A 54 -0.35 18.76 2.05
N ILE A 55 -0.37 17.43 1.89
CA ILE A 55 0.23 16.76 0.75
C ILE A 55 -0.56 17.07 -0.52
N PRO A 56 0.11 17.43 -1.65
CA PRO A 56 -0.59 17.69 -2.90
C PRO A 56 -1.30 16.43 -3.41
N THR A 57 -2.62 16.53 -3.57
CA THR A 57 -3.48 15.46 -4.08
C THR A 57 -4.03 15.77 -5.46
N VAL A 58 -4.15 14.74 -6.30
CA VAL A 58 -4.84 14.78 -7.58
C VAL A 58 -6.30 14.33 -7.38
N PRO A 59 -7.29 15.09 -7.91
CA PRO A 59 -8.69 14.71 -7.84
C PRO A 59 -8.99 13.42 -8.63
N SER A 60 -9.94 12.63 -8.14
CA SER A 60 -10.31 11.34 -8.75
C SER A 60 -10.86 11.41 -10.17
N HIS A 61 -11.23 12.60 -10.68
CA HIS A 61 -11.72 12.75 -12.05
C HIS A 61 -10.66 12.42 -13.11
N CYS A 62 -9.36 12.48 -12.75
CA CYS A 62 -8.28 12.02 -13.62
C CYS A 62 -8.25 10.49 -13.76
N CYS A 63 -8.94 9.77 -12.87
CA CYS A 63 -9.20 8.34 -13.00
C CYS A 63 -10.52 8.13 -13.73
N ARG A 64 -10.60 7.10 -14.58
CA ARG A 64 -11.82 6.71 -15.30
C ARG A 64 -12.99 6.61 -14.31
N LYS A 65 -14.15 7.17 -14.67
CA LYS A 65 -15.34 7.27 -13.79
C LYS A 65 -15.79 5.88 -13.31
N GLN A 66 -15.34 5.46 -12.13
CA GLN A 66 -15.77 4.23 -11.46
C GLN A 66 -16.32 4.59 -10.08
N LYS A 67 -17.41 3.93 -9.68
CA LYS A 67 -18.07 4.15 -8.37
C LYS A 67 -17.09 3.94 -7.21
N SER A 68 -16.12 3.03 -7.35
CA SER A 68 -15.09 2.76 -6.35
C SER A 68 -14.09 3.89 -6.11
N TYR A 69 -14.02 4.88 -7.01
CA TYR A 69 -13.11 6.03 -6.93
C TYR A 69 -13.81 7.34 -6.53
N GLU A 70 -15.10 7.26 -6.19
CA GLU A 70 -15.88 8.40 -5.74
C GLU A 70 -15.39 8.88 -4.37
N GLY A 71 -14.91 10.12 -4.30
CA GLY A 71 -14.38 10.71 -3.07
C GLY A 71 -13.00 10.23 -2.62
N VAL A 72 -12.29 9.45 -3.44
CA VAL A 72 -10.89 9.06 -3.18
C VAL A 72 -9.96 10.17 -3.67
N LYS A 73 -9.00 10.56 -2.84
CA LYS A 73 -7.94 11.50 -3.21
C LYS A 73 -6.68 10.72 -3.58
N PHE A 74 -6.13 10.97 -4.75
CA PHE A 74 -4.92 10.27 -5.18
C PHE A 74 -3.68 11.09 -4.87
N LEU A 75 -2.64 10.45 -4.35
CA LEU A 75 -1.32 11.05 -4.28
C LEU A 75 -0.74 11.24 -5.67
N PHE A 76 0.14 12.23 -5.83
CA PHE A 76 0.83 12.47 -7.10
C PHE A 76 1.56 11.20 -7.60
N PRO A 77 1.52 10.89 -8.90
CA PRO A 77 2.23 9.75 -9.49
C PRO A 77 3.70 9.70 -9.05
N GLY A 78 4.12 8.54 -8.54
CA GLY A 78 5.51 8.27 -8.18
C GLY A 78 5.82 8.34 -6.69
N LYS A 79 4.89 8.78 -5.83
CA LYS A 79 5.05 8.70 -4.36
C LYS A 79 4.48 7.38 -3.83
N SER A 80 5.34 6.44 -3.45
CA SER A 80 4.96 5.22 -2.76
C SER A 80 4.67 5.47 -1.27
N MET A 81 3.92 4.57 -0.63
CA MET A 81 3.66 4.66 0.83
C MET A 81 4.96 4.64 1.66
N ARG A 82 6.00 3.95 1.18
CA ARG A 82 7.31 3.91 1.85
C ARG A 82 8.01 5.25 1.82
N GLU A 83 7.96 5.93 0.68
CA GLU A 83 8.50 7.28 0.54
C GLU A 83 7.68 8.28 1.34
N LEU A 84 6.35 8.14 1.37
CA LEU A 84 5.46 8.93 2.23
C LEU A 84 5.90 8.84 3.70
N HIS A 85 6.17 7.62 4.19
CA HIS A 85 6.63 7.42 5.56
C HIS A 85 8.01 8.05 5.81
N ARG A 86 8.93 7.97 4.84
CA ARG A 86 10.24 8.63 4.94
C ARG A 86 10.09 10.15 5.01
N ASP A 87 9.30 10.73 4.12
CA ASP A 87 9.04 12.17 4.06
C ASP A 87 8.37 12.66 5.36
N TYR A 88 7.47 11.85 5.93
CA TYR A 88 6.89 12.11 7.26
C TYR A 88 7.96 12.13 8.34
N LEU A 89 8.84 11.12 8.40
CA LEU A 89 9.92 11.07 9.39
C LEU A 89 10.88 12.25 9.25
N GLU A 90 11.17 12.68 8.03
CA GLU A 90 11.96 13.89 7.77
C GLU A 90 11.25 15.14 8.30
N SER A 91 9.95 15.30 8.03
CA SER A 91 9.15 16.41 8.55
C SER A 91 9.05 16.44 10.08
N CYS A 92 9.09 15.27 10.75
CA CYS A 92 9.12 15.18 12.21
C CYS A 92 10.50 15.52 12.79
N ARG A 93 11.57 15.25 12.04
CA ARG A 93 12.96 15.58 12.42
C ARG A 93 13.26 17.05 12.24
N ASP A 94 12.58 17.70 11.30
CA ASP A 94 12.80 19.10 11.02
C ASP A 94 12.41 19.98 12.22
N SER A 95 13.24 20.98 12.47
CA SER A 95 13.42 21.64 13.77
C SER A 95 12.18 22.37 14.32
N GLN A 96 11.17 22.59 13.49
CA GLN A 96 9.99 23.40 13.80
C GLN A 96 8.95 22.68 14.68
N THR A 97 9.03 21.34 14.82
CA THR A 97 7.97 20.62 15.54
C THR A 97 8.41 19.47 16.45
N ARG A 98 9.70 19.07 16.54
CA ARG A 98 10.23 17.94 17.35
C ARG A 98 9.13 17.02 17.94
N ARG A 99 8.40 16.35 17.05
CA ARG A 99 7.24 15.52 17.42
C ARG A 99 7.65 14.06 17.43
N ARG A 100 6.93 13.26 18.20
CA ARG A 100 7.18 11.83 18.27
C ARG A 100 6.87 11.20 16.91
N ALA A 101 7.85 10.51 16.36
CA ALA A 101 7.65 9.74 15.14
C ALA A 101 6.60 8.64 15.40
N VAL A 102 5.53 8.68 14.62
CA VAL A 102 4.47 7.67 14.65
C VAL A 102 4.91 6.45 13.85
N GLY A 103 4.55 5.25 14.33
CA GLY A 103 4.88 4.01 13.64
C GLY A 103 4.07 3.77 12.37
N TRP A 104 4.65 2.98 11.46
CA TRP A 104 4.06 2.61 10.15
C TRP A 104 2.58 2.22 10.21
N LYS A 105 2.19 1.38 11.17
CA LYS A 105 0.82 0.86 11.28
C LYS A 105 -0.21 1.98 11.40
N LEU A 106 0.06 2.95 12.27
CA LEU A 106 -0.86 4.05 12.53
C LEU A 106 -0.92 5.01 11.34
N ILE A 107 0.21 5.22 10.65
CA ILE A 107 0.25 6.00 9.40
C ILE A 107 -0.60 5.33 8.32
N ASN A 108 -0.48 4.01 8.16
CA ASN A 108 -1.27 3.27 7.19
C ASN A 108 -2.78 3.31 7.51
N GLU A 109 -3.15 3.17 8.78
CA GLU A 109 -4.55 3.30 9.22
C GLU A 109 -5.10 4.71 8.95
N ALA A 110 -4.35 5.76 9.32
CA ALA A 110 -4.74 7.14 9.09
C ALA A 110 -4.85 7.48 7.59
N PHE A 111 -3.94 6.94 6.77
CA PHE A 111 -3.95 7.12 5.33
C PHE A 111 -5.23 6.58 4.68
N HIS A 112 -5.61 5.35 5.03
CA HIS A 112 -6.85 4.76 4.51
C HIS A 112 -8.10 5.43 5.07
N ALA A 113 -8.08 5.87 6.33
CA ALA A 113 -9.17 6.63 6.94
C ALA A 113 -9.43 7.97 6.21
N GLN A 114 -8.38 8.63 5.72
CA GLN A 114 -8.49 9.86 4.91
C GLN A 114 -8.87 9.62 3.44
N LYS A 115 -9.20 8.37 3.06
CA LYS A 115 -9.51 7.97 1.67
C LYS A 115 -8.42 8.38 0.68
N LEU A 116 -7.17 8.32 1.13
CA LEU A 116 -6.02 8.54 0.26
C LEU A 116 -5.64 7.22 -0.43
N SER A 117 -5.18 7.33 -1.67
CA SER A 117 -4.66 6.20 -2.43
C SER A 117 -3.44 6.61 -3.25
N VAL A 118 -2.50 5.69 -3.43
CA VAL A 118 -1.35 5.93 -4.31
C VAL A 118 -1.85 5.85 -5.75
N PHE A 119 -1.61 6.90 -6.55
CA PHE A 119 -1.92 6.84 -7.97
C PHE A 119 -1.00 5.84 -8.66
N ILE A 120 -1.59 4.79 -9.22
CA ILE A 120 -0.90 3.80 -10.04
C ILE A 120 -1.30 4.10 -11.49
N PRO A 121 -0.38 4.66 -12.32
CA PRO A 121 -0.68 4.92 -13.71
C PRO A 121 -1.12 3.64 -14.42
N ARG A 122 -2.39 3.60 -14.86
CA ARG A 122 -2.95 2.51 -15.68
C ARG A 122 -2.67 2.74 -17.15
N LYS A 123 -1.43 3.03 -17.53
CA LYS A 123 -1.12 3.30 -18.94
C LYS A 123 -1.28 1.98 -19.74
N ASP A 124 -2.15 2.00 -20.74
CA ASP A 124 -2.39 0.93 -21.74
C ASP A 124 -2.81 -0.45 -21.20
N GLN A 125 -3.13 -0.55 -19.90
CA GLN A 125 -3.52 -1.80 -19.27
C GLN A 125 -5.04 -1.91 -19.16
N CYS A 126 -5.58 -3.01 -19.67
CA CYS A 126 -7.00 -3.29 -19.62
C CYS A 126 -7.46 -3.64 -18.19
N ASP A 127 -8.70 -3.30 -17.83
CA ASP A 127 -9.21 -3.56 -16.47
C ASP A 127 -9.20 -5.04 -16.10
N VAL A 128 -9.42 -5.94 -17.07
CA VAL A 128 -9.37 -7.40 -16.88
C VAL A 128 -7.94 -7.86 -16.58
N CYS A 129 -6.95 -7.31 -17.30
CA CYS A 129 -5.53 -7.59 -17.18
C CYS A 129 -5.01 -7.17 -15.80
N ILE A 130 -5.42 -5.98 -15.33
CA ILE A 130 -5.07 -5.46 -14.01
C ILE A 130 -5.73 -6.28 -12.92
N SER A 131 -7.00 -6.64 -13.09
CA SER A 131 -7.73 -7.43 -12.10
C SER A 131 -7.15 -8.84 -11.95
N ALA A 132 -6.66 -9.44 -13.04
CA ALA A 132 -5.93 -10.72 -12.97
C ALA A 132 -4.62 -10.58 -12.21
N LYS A 133 -3.84 -9.54 -12.49
CA LYS A 133 -2.56 -9.27 -11.81
C LYS A 133 -2.72 -9.08 -10.29
N LEU A 134 -3.86 -8.55 -9.87
CA LEU A 134 -4.21 -8.34 -8.47
C LEU A 134 -4.94 -9.55 -7.85
N GLU A 135 -5.15 -10.64 -8.59
CA GLU A 135 -5.87 -11.85 -8.14
C GLU A 135 -7.36 -11.62 -7.78
N HIS A 136 -8.01 -10.60 -8.37
CA HIS A 136 -9.43 -10.31 -8.16
C HIS A 136 -10.37 -11.06 -9.11
N ILE A 137 -9.85 -11.73 -10.15
CA ILE A 137 -10.63 -12.52 -11.10
C ILE A 137 -10.07 -13.93 -11.23
N THR A 138 -10.90 -14.87 -11.67
CA THR A 138 -10.50 -16.25 -11.91
C THR A 138 -9.58 -16.34 -13.14
N ASN A 139 -8.65 -17.30 -13.11
CA ASN A 139 -7.72 -17.55 -14.22
C ASN A 139 -8.47 -17.82 -15.54
N GLU A 140 -9.60 -18.53 -15.47
CA GLU A 140 -10.46 -18.80 -16.63
C GLU A 140 -10.97 -17.52 -17.32
N MET A 141 -11.34 -16.49 -16.54
CA MET A 141 -11.78 -15.21 -17.11
C MET A 141 -10.63 -14.46 -17.78
N HIS A 142 -9.42 -14.60 -17.26
CA HIS A 142 -8.21 -13.99 -17.82
C HIS A 142 -7.75 -14.71 -19.09
N GLU A 143 -7.77 -16.04 -19.11
CA GLU A 143 -7.45 -16.86 -20.28
C GLU A 143 -8.38 -16.54 -21.44
N ARG A 144 -9.69 -16.56 -21.20
CA ARG A 144 -10.70 -16.18 -22.21
C ARG A 144 -10.51 -14.76 -22.72
N HIS A 145 -10.09 -13.82 -21.86
CA HIS A 145 -9.79 -12.46 -22.29
C HIS A 145 -8.55 -12.42 -23.22
N THR A 146 -7.53 -13.21 -22.89
CA THR A 146 -6.29 -13.32 -23.67
C THR A 146 -6.55 -13.96 -25.03
N GLU A 147 -7.41 -14.98 -25.11
CA GLU A 147 -7.81 -15.67 -26.36
C GLU A 147 -8.64 -14.80 -27.30
N ARG A 148 -9.47 -13.89 -26.77
CA ARG A 148 -10.28 -12.97 -27.60
C ARG A 148 -9.45 -11.91 -28.30
N LYS A 149 -8.27 -11.57 -27.76
CA LYS A 149 -7.39 -10.54 -28.31
C LYS A 149 -6.90 -10.84 -29.73
N PRO A 150 -6.33 -12.04 -30.04
CA PRO A 150 -5.92 -12.38 -31.40
C PRO A 150 -7.12 -12.51 -32.35
N ALA A 151 -8.27 -13.01 -31.89
CA ALA A 151 -9.47 -13.10 -32.73
C ALA A 151 -9.94 -11.72 -33.20
N ALA A 152 -9.97 -10.73 -32.30
CA ALA A 152 -10.31 -9.35 -32.66
C ALA A 152 -9.26 -8.69 -33.59
N GLN A 153 -7.98 -9.04 -33.44
CA GLN A 153 -6.92 -8.55 -34.33
C GLN A 153 -7.04 -9.15 -35.73
N GLN A 154 -7.32 -10.46 -35.83
CA GLN A 154 -7.55 -11.13 -37.11
C GLN A 154 -8.77 -10.57 -37.83
N GLU A 155 -9.86 -10.29 -37.11
CA GLU A 155 -11.04 -9.69 -37.72
C GLU A 155 -10.74 -8.27 -38.22
N LYS A 156 -10.01 -7.47 -37.44
CA LYS A 156 -9.53 -6.15 -37.89
C LYS A 156 -8.63 -6.22 -39.13
N GLU A 157 -7.83 -7.27 -39.27
CA GLU A 157 -6.99 -7.50 -40.45
C GLU A 157 -7.82 -7.90 -41.67
N LYS A 158 -8.80 -8.79 -41.49
CA LYS A 158 -9.76 -9.13 -42.55
C LYS A 158 -10.54 -7.91 -43.02
N ASP A 159 -11.07 -7.11 -42.10
CA ASP A 159 -11.78 -5.87 -42.40
C ASP A 159 -10.91 -4.87 -43.19
N LYS A 160 -9.60 -4.85 -42.95
CA LYS A 160 -8.66 -4.03 -43.73
C LYS A 160 -8.44 -4.58 -45.13
N THR A 161 -8.40 -5.90 -45.30
CA THR A 161 -8.12 -6.54 -46.60
C THR A 161 -9.36 -6.68 -47.48
N GLU A 162 -10.55 -6.82 -46.89
CA GLU A 162 -11.83 -6.99 -47.58
C GLU A 162 -12.54 -5.66 -47.88
N SER A 163 -11.91 -4.52 -47.56
CA SER A 163 -12.47 -3.20 -47.81
C SER A 163 -12.57 -2.90 -49.31
N ASP A 164 -13.80 -2.94 -49.84
CA ASP A 164 -14.15 -2.49 -51.19
C ASP A 164 -13.82 -0.99 -51.38
N THR A 165 -13.33 -0.63 -52.57
CA THR A 165 -12.90 0.75 -52.91
C THR A 165 -14.03 1.81 -52.82
N GLN A 166 -15.29 1.39 -52.70
CA GLN A 166 -16.44 2.30 -52.56
C GLN A 166 -16.70 2.79 -51.13
N THR A 167 -16.18 2.12 -50.08
CA THR A 167 -16.48 2.48 -48.68
C THR A 167 -15.19 2.73 -47.91
N SER A 168 -14.84 3.99 -47.67
CA SER A 168 -13.65 4.34 -46.88
C SER A 168 -13.95 4.21 -45.38
N VAL A 169 -13.41 3.19 -44.72
CA VAL A 169 -13.49 3.04 -43.26
C VAL A 169 -12.27 3.70 -42.61
N TRP A 170 -12.50 4.87 -41.98
CA TRP A 170 -11.47 5.59 -41.25
C TRP A 170 -11.38 5.07 -39.83
N THR A 171 -10.33 4.32 -39.51
CA THR A 171 -10.05 3.92 -38.13
C THR A 171 -9.06 4.89 -37.50
N MET A 172 -9.45 5.53 -36.39
CA MET A 172 -8.54 6.34 -35.60
C MET A 172 -7.69 5.40 -34.75
N ASN A 173 -6.39 5.32 -35.03
CA ASN A 173 -5.45 4.65 -34.14
C ASN A 173 -5.22 5.56 -32.93
N LEU A 174 -5.82 5.19 -31.80
CA LEU A 174 -5.54 5.74 -30.47
C LEU A 174 -4.38 4.99 -29.82
#